data_AF-A0A3B6KJY1-F1
#
_entry.id   AF-A0A3B6KJY1-F1
#
_cell.length_a   1.000
_cell.length_b   1.000
_cell.length_c   1.000
_cell.angle_alpha   90.00
_cell.angle_beta   90.00
_cell.angle_gamma   90.00
#
_symmetry.space_group_name_H-M   'P 1'
#
loop_
_entity.id
_entity.type
_entity.pdbx_description
1 polymer ?
#
loop_
_entity_poly.entity_id
_entity_poly.type
_entity_poly.pdbx_seq_one_letter_code
_entity_poly.pdbx_strand_id
1 'polypeptide(L)'
;MFWKLEKLKAALEVLDKFSEFGCTSDGDSYYLAIQAAGKKSMVGAAWGVCEKMISSGCFADGKKAGEIVTFFCKGKKVTEAHSVYLAVKEKKDCLKREKWRNAKDMIRVMERRGLRPHVYTYSMIMSGYAKGGMIDEAHYHILICGYCKMEEFEKAPECLKEMKEDGVQPNVDEYNKLIQSLCLKAMDWRIAEKLLEEMEGSGLYLKGITRSLIAAVKELEMEEMSKDSQEA
;
A
#
# COMPACT_ATOMS: atom_id res chain seq x y z
N MET A 1 -42.22 -21.32 -9.08
CA MET A 1 -40.92 -21.40 -9.79
C MET A 1 -40.58 -20.12 -10.55
N PHE A 2 -41.55 -19.41 -11.14
CA PHE A 2 -41.33 -18.25 -12.02
C PHE A 2 -40.67 -17.01 -11.38
N TRP A 3 -41.12 -16.54 -10.21
CA TRP A 3 -40.53 -15.35 -9.57
C TRP A 3 -39.02 -15.49 -9.19
N LYS A 4 -38.54 -16.75 -9.09
CA LYS A 4 -37.15 -17.05 -8.68
C LYS A 4 -36.16 -16.96 -9.84
N LEU A 5 -36.62 -17.20 -11.07
CA LEU A 5 -35.90 -17.01 -12.34
C LEU A 5 -35.74 -15.52 -12.64
N GLU A 6 -36.76 -14.70 -12.36
CA GLU A 6 -36.70 -13.24 -12.51
C GLU A 6 -35.56 -12.61 -11.71
N LYS A 7 -35.35 -13.00 -10.44
CA LYS A 7 -34.28 -12.41 -9.62
C LYS A 7 -32.87 -12.73 -10.10
N LEU A 8 -32.64 -13.92 -10.68
CA LEU A 8 -31.33 -14.30 -11.21
C LEU A 8 -31.10 -13.66 -12.59
N LYS A 9 -32.15 -13.59 -13.41
CA LYS A 9 -32.13 -12.87 -14.67
C LYS A 9 -31.89 -11.37 -14.45
N ALA A 10 -32.53 -10.78 -13.45
CA ALA A 10 -32.28 -9.41 -13.02
C ALA A 10 -30.84 -9.20 -12.51
N ALA A 11 -30.27 -10.15 -11.75
CA ALA A 11 -28.88 -10.07 -11.30
C ALA A 11 -27.88 -10.15 -12.48
N LEU A 12 -28.17 -10.97 -13.49
CA LEU A 12 -27.38 -11.06 -14.72
C LEU A 12 -27.55 -9.83 -15.62
N GLU A 13 -28.77 -9.31 -15.77
CA GLU A 13 -29.03 -8.06 -16.49
C GLU A 13 -28.37 -6.87 -15.81
N VAL A 14 -28.39 -6.83 -14.47
CA VAL A 14 -27.68 -5.82 -13.70
C VAL A 14 -26.17 -5.93 -13.96
N LEU A 15 -25.59 -7.14 -13.88
CA LEU A 15 -24.17 -7.40 -14.22
C LEU A 15 -23.79 -6.98 -15.65
N ASP A 16 -24.65 -7.20 -16.63
CA ASP A 16 -24.40 -6.77 -18.01
C ASP A 16 -24.49 -5.25 -18.17
N LYS A 17 -25.40 -4.61 -17.44
CA LYS A 17 -25.55 -3.15 -17.42
C LYS A 17 -24.45 -2.42 -16.64
N PHE A 18 -23.65 -3.09 -15.80
CA PHE A 18 -22.49 -2.45 -15.13
C PHE A 18 -21.55 -1.78 -16.16
N SER A 19 -21.37 -2.41 -17.32
CA SER A 19 -20.56 -1.87 -18.41
C SER A 19 -21.17 -0.62 -19.06
N GLU A 20 -22.50 -0.53 -19.13
CA GLU A 20 -23.26 0.60 -19.69
C GLU A 20 -23.22 1.85 -18.77
N PHE A 21 -23.20 1.65 -17.46
CA PHE A 21 -23.16 2.73 -16.46
C PHE A 21 -21.74 3.16 -16.07
N GLY A 22 -20.70 2.68 -16.76
CA GLY A 22 -19.30 3.01 -16.45
C GLY A 22 -18.82 2.48 -15.10
N CYS A 23 -19.51 1.49 -14.53
CA CYS A 23 -19.15 0.88 -13.26
C CYS A 23 -18.25 -0.33 -13.52
N THR A 24 -17.01 -0.32 -13.02
CA THR A 24 -16.11 -1.47 -13.11
C THR A 24 -16.61 -2.57 -12.18
N SER A 25 -17.09 -3.68 -12.74
CA SER A 25 -17.47 -4.87 -11.97
C SER A 25 -16.23 -5.42 -11.25
N ASP A 26 -16.22 -5.31 -9.92
CA ASP A 26 -15.15 -5.82 -9.07
C ASP A 26 -15.34 -7.32 -8.75
N GLY A 27 -14.29 -7.95 -8.19
CA GLY A 27 -14.34 -9.37 -7.84
C GLY A 27 -15.44 -9.72 -6.83
N ASP A 28 -15.86 -8.76 -6.00
CA ASP A 28 -16.89 -8.93 -4.98
C ASP A 28 -18.29 -8.94 -5.58
N SER A 29 -18.54 -8.12 -6.61
CA SER A 29 -19.76 -8.11 -7.39
C SER A 29 -20.01 -9.46 -8.06
N TYR A 30 -18.97 -10.05 -8.67
CA TYR A 30 -19.04 -11.40 -9.25
C TYR A 30 -19.26 -12.48 -8.18
N TYR A 31 -18.57 -12.40 -7.04
CA TYR A 31 -18.74 -13.35 -5.95
C TYR A 31 -20.17 -13.36 -5.39
N LEU A 32 -20.77 -12.18 -5.16
CA LEU A 32 -22.15 -12.08 -4.66
C LEU A 32 -23.16 -12.70 -5.64
N ALA A 33 -22.97 -12.50 -6.95
CA ALA A 33 -23.82 -13.11 -7.97
C ALA A 33 -23.67 -14.64 -8.01
N ILE A 34 -22.45 -15.17 -7.89
CA ILE A 34 -22.18 -16.61 -7.82
C ILE A 34 -22.77 -17.21 -6.53
N GLN A 35 -22.64 -16.53 -5.40
CA GLN A 35 -23.22 -16.97 -4.12
C GLN A 35 -24.75 -17.00 -4.18
N ALA A 36 -25.38 -16.00 -4.82
CA ALA A 36 -26.82 -15.95 -5.03
C ALA A 36 -27.32 -17.08 -5.96
N ALA A 37 -26.56 -17.41 -7.00
CA ALA A 37 -26.81 -18.57 -7.86
C ALA A 37 -26.64 -19.90 -7.08
N GLY A 38 -25.67 -19.96 -6.16
CA GLY A 38 -25.38 -21.13 -5.35
C GLY A 38 -26.46 -21.48 -4.33
N LYS A 39 -27.07 -20.48 -3.68
CA LYS A 39 -28.25 -20.67 -2.79
C LYS A 39 -29.47 -21.29 -3.50
N LYS A 40 -29.49 -21.27 -4.84
CA LYS A 40 -30.58 -21.77 -5.67
C LYS A 40 -30.22 -23.03 -6.47
N SER A 41 -29.04 -23.63 -6.23
CA SER A 41 -28.54 -24.85 -6.88
C SER A 41 -28.43 -24.74 -8.42
N MET A 42 -28.25 -23.52 -8.95
CA MET A 42 -28.17 -23.24 -10.39
C MET A 42 -26.71 -23.20 -10.86
N VAL A 43 -26.09 -24.36 -11.03
CA VAL A 43 -24.65 -24.48 -11.34
C VAL A 43 -24.27 -23.91 -12.72
N GLY A 44 -25.12 -24.08 -13.73
CA GLY A 44 -24.85 -23.58 -15.09
C GLY A 44 -24.84 -22.04 -15.19
N ALA A 45 -25.77 -21.37 -14.50
CA ALA A 45 -25.79 -19.91 -14.46
C ALA A 45 -24.60 -19.35 -13.68
N ALA A 46 -24.20 -20.01 -12.58
CA ALA A 46 -23.00 -19.65 -11.83
C ALA A 46 -21.74 -19.75 -12.70
N TRP A 47 -21.66 -20.76 -13.58
CA TRP A 47 -20.53 -20.91 -14.49
C TRP A 47 -20.41 -19.76 -15.50
N GLY A 48 -21.52 -19.33 -16.11
CA GLY A 48 -21.49 -18.18 -17.03
C GLY A 48 -21.01 -16.88 -16.37
N VAL A 49 -21.28 -16.70 -15.07
CA VAL A 49 -20.73 -15.59 -14.28
C VAL A 49 -19.23 -15.79 -14.03
N CYS A 50 -18.77 -17.02 -13.77
CA CYS A 50 -17.35 -17.33 -13.64
C CYS A 50 -16.56 -17.13 -14.95
N GLU A 51 -17.12 -17.48 -16.11
CA GLU A 51 -16.49 -17.22 -17.41
C GLU A 51 -16.31 -15.71 -17.65
N LYS A 52 -17.33 -14.91 -17.31
CA LYS A 52 -17.22 -13.44 -17.33
C LYS A 52 -16.19 -12.91 -16.33
N MET A 53 -16.10 -13.50 -15.14
CA MET A 53 -15.11 -13.16 -14.12
C MET A 53 -13.67 -13.48 -14.57
N ILE A 54 -13.47 -14.62 -15.25
CA ILE A 54 -12.15 -15.04 -15.76
C ILE A 54 -11.73 -14.16 -16.93
N SER A 55 -12.64 -13.87 -17.86
CA SER A 55 -12.36 -13.01 -19.02
C SER A 55 -12.14 -11.54 -18.66
N SER A 56 -12.84 -11.01 -17.65
CA SER A 56 -12.60 -9.67 -17.14
C SER A 56 -11.34 -9.57 -16.26
N GLY A 57 -10.81 -10.71 -15.80
CA GLY A 57 -9.67 -10.74 -14.90
C GLY A 57 -9.99 -10.21 -13.50
N CYS A 58 -11.27 -10.01 -13.14
CA CYS A 58 -11.71 -9.44 -11.87
C CYS A 58 -12.06 -10.54 -10.87
N PHE A 59 -11.06 -11.03 -10.13
CA PHE A 59 -11.25 -12.11 -9.16
C PHE A 59 -11.47 -11.60 -7.74
N ALA A 60 -12.33 -12.31 -7.01
CA ALA A 60 -12.55 -12.12 -5.59
C ALA A 60 -11.31 -12.52 -4.75
N ASP A 61 -11.31 -12.12 -3.48
CA ASP A 61 -10.24 -12.48 -2.55
C ASP A 61 -10.07 -14.01 -2.41
N GLY A 62 -8.94 -14.44 -1.84
CA GLY A 62 -8.60 -15.86 -1.74
C GLY A 62 -9.60 -16.70 -0.94
N LYS A 63 -10.35 -16.10 -0.01
CA LYS A 63 -11.36 -16.79 0.79
C LYS A 63 -12.65 -16.98 -0.03
N LYS A 64 -13.13 -15.91 -0.66
CA LYS A 64 -14.27 -15.90 -1.58
C LYS A 64 -14.05 -16.84 -2.77
N ALA A 65 -12.85 -16.86 -3.34
CA ALA A 65 -12.46 -17.79 -4.39
C ALA A 65 -12.53 -19.26 -3.94
N GLY A 66 -12.08 -19.55 -2.71
CA GLY A 66 -12.18 -20.90 -2.13
C GLY A 66 -13.62 -21.37 -1.95
N GLU A 67 -14.53 -20.47 -1.60
CA GLU A 67 -15.97 -20.75 -1.51
C GLU A 67 -16.60 -21.05 -2.88
N ILE A 68 -16.21 -20.31 -3.93
CA ILE A 68 -16.64 -20.57 -5.32
C ILE A 68 -16.16 -21.97 -5.77
N VAL A 69 -14.90 -22.31 -5.54
CA VAL A 69 -14.35 -23.64 -5.88
C VAL A 69 -15.10 -24.73 -5.12
N THR A 70 -15.36 -24.53 -3.83
CA THR A 70 -16.12 -25.49 -3.00
C THR A 70 -17.55 -25.67 -3.51
N PHE A 71 -18.18 -24.60 -4.02
CA PHE A 71 -19.50 -24.65 -4.62
C PHE A 71 -19.54 -25.57 -5.86
N PHE A 72 -18.60 -25.41 -6.80
CA PHE A 72 -18.54 -26.26 -7.99
C PHE A 72 -18.18 -27.72 -7.65
N CYS A 73 -17.32 -27.95 -6.66
CA CYS A 73 -17.03 -29.28 -6.14
C CYS A 73 -18.30 -29.99 -5.62
N LYS A 74 -19.15 -29.29 -4.84
CA LYS A 74 -20.45 -29.82 -4.38
C LYS A 74 -21.42 -30.08 -5.53
N GLY A 75 -21.33 -29.28 -6.60
CA GLY A 75 -22.10 -29.46 -7.84
C GLY A 75 -21.61 -30.57 -8.77
N LYS A 76 -20.61 -31.37 -8.36
CA LYS A 76 -19.92 -32.40 -9.20
C LYS A 76 -19.32 -31.84 -10.50
N LYS A 77 -19.01 -30.54 -10.53
CA LYS A 77 -18.39 -29.83 -11.66
C LYS A 77 -16.91 -29.57 -11.37
N VAL A 78 -16.14 -30.65 -11.33
CA VAL A 78 -14.74 -30.62 -10.88
C VAL A 78 -13.83 -29.90 -11.89
N THR A 79 -14.12 -30.03 -13.18
CA THR A 79 -13.41 -29.33 -14.26
C THR A 79 -13.53 -27.81 -14.14
N GLU A 80 -14.75 -27.33 -13.93
CA GLU A 80 -15.08 -25.91 -13.73
C GLU A 80 -14.43 -25.38 -12.44
N ALA A 81 -14.49 -26.16 -11.35
CA ALA A 81 -13.83 -25.83 -10.10
C ALA A 81 -12.31 -25.67 -10.28
N HIS A 82 -11.68 -26.56 -11.07
CA HIS A 82 -10.26 -26.51 -11.37
C HIS A 82 -9.88 -25.29 -12.22
N SER A 83 -10.66 -24.96 -13.24
CA SER A 83 -10.45 -23.77 -14.07
C SER A 83 -10.50 -22.47 -13.26
N VAL A 84 -11.49 -22.33 -12.37
CA VAL A 84 -11.57 -21.15 -11.47
C VAL A 84 -10.37 -21.10 -10.53
N TYR A 85 -9.96 -22.24 -9.97
CA TYR A 85 -8.79 -22.30 -9.10
C TYR A 85 -7.50 -21.87 -9.80
N LEU A 86 -7.26 -22.38 -11.02
CA LEU A 86 -6.08 -22.01 -11.81
C LEU A 86 -6.06 -20.52 -12.12
N ALA A 87 -7.18 -19.96 -12.59
CA ALA A 87 -7.27 -18.56 -12.94
C ALA A 87 -7.01 -17.63 -11.73
N VAL A 88 -7.56 -17.97 -10.55
CA VAL A 88 -7.30 -17.23 -9.31
C VAL A 88 -5.84 -17.36 -8.87
N LYS A 89 -5.26 -18.55 -8.99
CA LYS A 89 -3.85 -18.81 -8.64
C LYS A 89 -2.91 -18.02 -9.54
N GLU A 90 -3.15 -18.04 -10.85
CA GLU A 90 -2.37 -17.29 -11.83
C GLU A 90 -2.42 -15.79 -11.56
N LYS A 91 -3.59 -15.21 -11.29
CA LYS A 91 -3.67 -13.80 -10.91
C LYS A 91 -2.89 -13.48 -9.63
N LYS A 92 -2.97 -14.35 -8.62
CA LYS A 92 -2.22 -14.17 -7.36
C LYS A 92 -0.71 -14.21 -7.60
N ASP A 93 -0.24 -15.10 -8.47
CA ASP A 93 1.17 -15.21 -8.80
C ASP A 93 1.67 -14.08 -9.71
N CYS A 94 0.81 -13.55 -10.59
CA CYS A 94 1.07 -12.32 -11.35
C CYS A 94 1.19 -11.10 -10.43
N LEU A 95 0.25 -10.93 -9.49
CA LEU A 95 0.29 -9.84 -8.50
C LEU A 95 1.55 -9.92 -7.63
N LYS A 96 1.95 -11.13 -7.21
CA LYS A 96 3.24 -11.32 -6.55
C LYS A 96 4.38 -10.88 -7.45
N ARG A 97 4.47 -11.39 -8.69
CA ARG A 97 5.54 -11.06 -9.65
C ARG A 97 5.69 -9.56 -9.88
N GLU A 98 4.57 -8.85 -10.02
CA GLU A 98 4.54 -7.40 -10.14
C GLU A 98 5.10 -6.71 -8.88
N LYS A 99 4.66 -7.13 -7.68
CA LYS A 99 5.20 -6.62 -6.41
C LYS A 99 6.71 -6.82 -6.29
N TRP A 100 7.25 -7.98 -6.68
CA TRP A 100 8.70 -8.23 -6.68
C TRP A 100 9.44 -7.41 -7.75
N ARG A 101 8.80 -7.12 -8.89
CA ARG A 101 9.37 -6.26 -9.92
C ARG A 101 9.53 -4.83 -9.39
N ASN A 102 8.48 -4.29 -8.78
CA ASN A 102 8.51 -2.95 -8.22
C ASN A 102 9.57 -2.84 -7.09
N ALA A 103 9.67 -3.85 -6.23
CA ALA A 103 10.73 -3.93 -5.21
C ALA A 103 12.14 -3.89 -5.82
N LYS A 104 12.38 -4.62 -6.91
CA LYS A 104 13.67 -4.61 -7.62
C LYS A 104 13.96 -3.26 -8.27
N ASP A 105 12.95 -2.60 -8.85
CA ASP A 105 13.13 -1.29 -9.46
C ASP A 105 13.43 -0.22 -8.42
N MET A 106 12.82 -0.29 -7.24
CA MET A 106 13.19 0.59 -6.11
C MET A 106 14.64 0.36 -5.66
N ILE A 107 15.07 -0.89 -5.51
CA ILE A 107 16.48 -1.20 -5.19
C ILE A 107 17.43 -0.56 -6.21
N ARG A 108 17.11 -0.65 -7.51
CA ARG A 108 17.91 -0.01 -8.57
C ARG A 108 17.91 1.51 -8.47
N VAL A 109 16.76 2.12 -8.13
CA VAL A 109 16.68 3.58 -7.90
C VAL A 109 17.58 3.98 -6.73
N MET A 110 17.54 3.23 -5.64
CA MET A 110 18.42 3.46 -4.48
C MET A 110 19.89 3.39 -4.87
N GLU A 111 20.30 2.33 -5.58
CA GLU A 111 21.68 2.19 -6.06
C GLU A 111 22.11 3.34 -6.98
N ARG A 112 21.24 3.77 -7.91
CA ARG A 112 21.50 4.93 -8.78
C ARG A 112 21.63 6.25 -8.01
N ARG A 113 20.90 6.39 -6.91
CA ARG A 113 20.97 7.56 -6.00
C ARG A 113 22.14 7.48 -5.01
N GLY A 114 23.03 6.49 -5.17
CA GLY A 114 24.20 6.30 -4.30
C GLY A 114 23.89 5.64 -2.96
N LEU A 115 22.65 5.22 -2.74
CA LEU A 115 22.25 4.51 -1.53
C LEU A 115 22.64 3.05 -1.66
N ARG A 116 23.60 2.60 -0.85
CA ARG A 116 23.91 1.17 -0.70
C ARG A 116 22.91 0.55 0.28
N PRO A 117 21.93 -0.25 -0.17
CA PRO A 117 20.92 -0.78 0.73
C PRO A 117 21.58 -1.81 1.67
N HIS A 118 21.56 -1.55 2.97
CA HIS A 118 21.93 -2.56 3.96
C HIS A 118 20.89 -3.69 4.02
N VAL A 119 21.22 -4.86 4.59
CA VAL A 119 20.34 -6.04 4.69
C VAL A 119 18.94 -5.68 5.24
N TYR A 120 18.90 -4.74 6.18
CA TYR A 120 17.66 -4.22 6.75
C TYR A 120 16.82 -3.44 5.72
N THR A 121 17.43 -2.58 4.91
CA THR A 121 16.78 -1.80 3.86
C THR A 121 16.17 -2.72 2.79
N TYR A 122 16.91 -3.75 2.38
CA TYR A 122 16.40 -4.82 1.51
C TYR A 122 15.17 -5.52 2.13
N SER A 123 15.27 -5.90 3.39
CA SER A 123 14.18 -6.58 4.11
C SER A 123 12.94 -5.69 4.23
N MET A 124 13.13 -4.39 4.43
CA MET A 124 12.05 -3.41 4.55
C MET A 124 11.34 -3.16 3.21
N ILE A 125 12.10 -2.98 2.12
CA ILE A 125 11.54 -2.86 0.75
C ILE A 125 10.75 -4.12 0.40
N MET A 126 11.36 -5.29 0.57
CA MET A 126 10.74 -6.57 0.20
C MET A 126 9.49 -6.85 1.03
N SER A 127 9.50 -6.55 2.33
CA SER A 127 8.33 -6.67 3.22
C SER A 127 7.24 -5.65 2.86
N GLY A 128 7.58 -4.40 2.56
CA GLY A 128 6.64 -3.36 2.18
C GLY A 128 5.88 -3.68 0.89
N TYR A 129 6.60 -4.08 -0.16
CA TYR A 129 5.98 -4.48 -1.42
C TYR A 129 5.21 -5.80 -1.32
N ALA A 130 5.67 -6.76 -0.50
CA ALA A 130 4.92 -8.01 -0.27
C ALA A 130 3.57 -7.75 0.42
N LYS A 131 3.50 -6.75 1.33
CA LYS A 131 2.32 -6.47 2.16
C LYS A 131 1.27 -5.56 1.51
N GLY A 132 1.56 -4.80 0.46
CA GLY A 132 0.59 -3.82 -0.03
C GLY A 132 0.83 -3.30 -1.42
N GLY A 133 2.07 -2.92 -1.75
CA GLY A 133 2.44 -2.49 -3.10
C GLY A 133 1.57 -1.34 -3.64
N MET A 134 1.72 -0.14 -3.06
CA MET A 134 1.30 1.11 -3.70
C MET A 134 2.54 1.98 -3.90
N ILE A 135 2.65 2.59 -5.09
CA ILE A 135 3.84 3.32 -5.53
C ILE A 135 3.97 4.75 -4.98
N ASP A 136 3.03 5.21 -4.17
CA ASP A 136 2.92 6.59 -3.72
C ASP A 136 3.71 6.89 -2.43
N GLU A 137 3.17 6.54 -1.27
CA GLU A 137 3.60 7.05 0.04
C GLU A 137 4.69 6.17 0.67
N ALA A 138 4.55 4.85 0.52
CA ALA A 138 5.46 3.87 1.11
C ALA A 138 6.89 3.97 0.57
N HIS A 139 7.08 4.45 -0.65
CA HIS A 139 8.40 4.60 -1.27
C HIS A 139 9.20 5.74 -0.69
N TYR A 140 8.58 6.91 -0.64
CA TYR A 140 9.16 8.09 -0.03
C TYR A 140 9.46 7.84 1.45
N HIS A 141 8.54 7.18 2.16
CA HIS A 141 8.77 6.76 3.54
C HIS A 141 10.04 5.90 3.70
N ILE A 142 10.22 4.88 2.84
CA ILE A 142 11.38 3.99 2.89
C ILE A 142 12.66 4.74 2.55
N LEU A 143 12.64 5.60 1.54
CA LEU A 143 13.80 6.41 1.14
C LEU A 143 14.22 7.36 2.25
N ILE A 144 13.26 8.11 2.82
CA ILE A 144 13.48 9.00 3.97
C ILE A 144 14.07 8.22 5.15
N CYS A 145 13.48 7.07 5.49
CA CYS A 145 14.02 6.19 6.54
C CYS A 145 15.44 5.70 6.23
N GLY A 146 15.74 5.42 4.96
CA GLY A 146 17.05 4.99 4.48
C GLY A 146 18.11 6.10 4.65
N TYR A 147 17.83 7.29 4.13
CA TYR A 147 18.71 8.46 4.27
C TYR A 147 18.98 8.80 5.74
N CYS A 148 17.94 8.81 6.59
CA CYS A 148 18.07 9.03 8.04
C CYS A 148 18.94 7.95 8.75
N LYS A 149 18.94 6.72 8.23
CA LYS A 149 19.75 5.63 8.80
C LYS A 149 21.21 5.70 8.39
N MET A 150 21.48 6.15 7.17
CA MET A 150 22.83 6.38 6.66
C MET A 150 23.38 7.76 7.04
N GLU A 151 22.62 8.53 7.82
CA GLU A 151 23.02 9.86 8.31
C GLU A 151 23.25 10.87 7.18
N GLU A 152 22.61 10.64 6.04
CA GLU A 152 22.56 11.56 4.91
C GLU A 152 21.46 12.60 5.14
N PHE A 153 21.65 13.46 6.14
CA PHE A 153 20.63 14.40 6.62
C PHE A 153 20.28 15.53 5.64
N GLU A 154 21.10 15.78 4.62
CA GLU A 154 20.75 16.73 3.55
C GLU A 154 19.79 16.10 2.53
N LYS A 155 19.96 14.81 2.23
CA LYS A 155 19.15 14.12 1.21
C LYS A 155 17.79 13.68 1.73
N ALA A 156 17.64 13.49 3.05
CA ALA A 156 16.36 13.06 3.62
C ALA A 156 15.26 14.15 3.47
N PRO A 157 15.51 15.44 3.76
CA PRO A 157 14.57 16.53 3.47
C PRO A 157 14.35 16.75 1.98
N GLU A 158 15.36 16.58 1.12
CA GLU A 158 15.19 16.63 -0.34
C GLU A 158 14.20 15.57 -0.82
N CYS A 159 14.26 14.37 -0.26
CA CYS A 159 13.33 13.30 -0.59
C CYS A 159 11.88 13.63 -0.19
N LEU A 160 11.67 14.37 0.91
CA LEU A 160 10.36 14.90 1.30
C LEU A 160 9.86 15.96 0.31
N LYS A 161 10.77 16.78 -0.24
CA LYS A 161 10.45 17.78 -1.27
C LYS A 161 10.06 17.12 -2.59
N GLU A 162 10.82 16.12 -3.04
CA GLU A 162 10.48 15.30 -4.22
C GLU A 162 9.09 14.67 -4.07
N MET A 163 8.76 14.13 -2.89
CA MET A 163 7.45 13.55 -2.59
C MET A 163 6.31 14.54 -2.93
N LYS A 164 6.46 15.80 -2.52
CA LYS A 164 5.50 16.87 -2.79
C LYS A 164 5.45 17.27 -4.26
N GLU A 165 6.60 17.36 -4.91
CA GLU A 165 6.72 17.71 -6.33
C GLU A 165 6.04 16.64 -7.22
N ASP A 166 6.12 15.38 -6.82
CA ASP A 166 5.43 14.25 -7.45
C ASP A 166 3.93 14.18 -7.12
N GLY A 167 3.40 15.12 -6.34
CA GLY A 167 2.00 15.18 -5.96
C GLY A 167 1.59 14.22 -4.84
N VAL A 168 2.56 13.59 -4.17
CA VAL A 168 2.33 12.74 -3.00
C VAL A 168 2.42 13.61 -1.74
N GLN A 169 1.36 13.63 -0.94
CA GLN A 169 1.34 14.44 0.29
C GLN A 169 2.05 13.70 1.43
N PRO A 170 3.07 14.30 2.07
CA PRO A 170 3.69 13.71 3.25
C PRO A 170 2.72 13.66 4.43
N ASN A 171 2.81 12.59 5.22
CA ASN A 171 2.00 12.40 6.42
C ASN A 171 2.81 12.70 7.70
N VAL A 172 2.16 12.52 8.85
CA VAL A 172 2.73 12.73 10.19
C VAL A 172 3.98 11.88 10.45
N ASP A 173 4.06 10.67 9.91
CA ASP A 173 5.16 9.73 10.12
C ASP A 173 6.43 10.12 9.34
N GLU A 174 6.34 10.63 8.10
CA GLU A 174 7.52 11.15 7.38
C GLU A 174 8.15 12.33 8.12
N TYR A 175 7.33 13.30 8.52
CA TYR A 175 7.77 14.47 9.29
C TYR A 175 8.40 14.09 10.62
N ASN A 176 7.72 13.25 11.41
CA ASN A 176 8.24 12.78 12.69
C ASN A 176 9.58 12.05 12.51
N LYS A 177 9.72 11.26 11.43
CA LYS A 177 10.95 10.51 11.21
C LYS A 177 12.13 11.43 10.93
N LEU A 178 11.95 12.45 10.10
CA LEU A 178 12.96 13.46 9.79
C LEU A 178 13.33 14.26 11.04
N ILE A 179 12.34 14.78 11.76
CA ILE A 179 12.55 15.56 12.98
C ILE A 179 13.32 14.75 14.03
N GLN A 180 12.91 13.50 14.31
CA GLN A 180 13.64 12.64 15.23
C GLN A 180 15.07 12.38 14.78
N SER A 181 15.29 12.16 13.49
CA SER A 181 16.62 11.91 12.95
C SER A 181 17.52 13.14 13.06
N LEU A 182 16.99 14.32 12.76
CA LEU A 182 17.71 15.59 12.86
C LEU A 182 18.05 15.92 14.31
N CYS A 183 17.10 15.78 15.24
CA CYS A 183 17.33 16.03 16.65
C CYS A 183 18.27 15.02 17.31
N LEU A 184 18.11 13.72 17.06
CA LEU A 184 18.83 12.68 17.82
C LEU A 184 20.16 12.27 17.21
N LYS A 185 20.39 12.58 15.93
CA LYS A 185 21.60 12.15 15.22
C LYS A 185 22.38 13.30 14.61
N ALA A 186 21.70 14.20 13.90
CA ALA A 186 22.36 15.35 13.28
C ALA A 186 22.63 16.48 14.29
N MET A 187 21.93 16.48 15.43
CA MET A 187 21.84 17.58 16.39
C MET A 187 21.42 18.92 15.75
N ASP A 188 20.69 18.87 14.63
CA ASP A 188 20.21 20.05 13.91
C ASP A 188 18.74 20.33 14.25
N TRP A 189 18.53 20.98 15.40
CA TRP A 189 17.19 21.36 15.82
C TRP A 189 16.58 22.47 14.96
N ARG A 190 17.37 23.23 14.20
CA ARG A 190 16.89 24.36 13.39
C ARG A 190 16.14 23.87 12.16
N ILE A 191 16.69 22.87 11.47
CA ILE A 191 15.98 22.22 10.35
C ILE A 191 14.76 21.46 10.89
N ALA A 192 14.88 20.82 12.06
CA ALA A 192 13.76 20.14 12.70
C ALA A 192 12.60 21.09 13.05
N GLU A 193 12.88 22.29 13.56
CA GLU A 193 11.89 23.33 13.85
C GLU A 193 11.20 23.82 12.57
N LYS A 194 11.94 24.03 11.47
CA LYS A 194 11.34 24.38 10.17
C LYS A 194 10.39 23.31 9.63
N LEU A 195 10.79 22.04 9.73
CA LEU A 195 9.93 20.91 9.32
C LEU A 195 8.68 20.81 10.20
N LEU A 196 8.80 21.15 11.49
CA LEU A 196 7.68 21.22 12.42
C LEU A 196 6.66 22.29 12.00
N GLU A 197 7.13 23.50 11.70
CA GLU A 197 6.30 24.60 11.24
C GLU A 197 5.60 24.27 9.91
N GLU A 198 6.31 23.64 8.98
CA GLU A 198 5.76 23.21 7.69
C GLU A 198 4.66 22.15 7.86
N MET A 199 4.86 21.19 8.76
CA MET A 199 3.87 20.17 9.10
C MET A 199 2.60 20.80 9.70
N GLU A 200 2.76 21.74 10.63
CA GLU A 200 1.64 22.46 11.26
C GLU A 200 0.88 23.32 10.25
N GLY A 201 1.60 24.02 9.36
CA GLY A 201 1.01 24.80 8.26
C GLY A 201 0.23 23.93 7.27
N SER A 202 0.54 22.64 7.18
CA SER A 202 -0.16 21.65 6.35
C SER A 202 -1.39 21.03 7.06
N GLY A 203 -1.73 21.48 8.28
CA GLY A 203 -2.87 20.97 9.06
C GLY A 203 -2.63 19.61 9.72
N LEU A 204 -1.38 19.16 9.79
CA LEU A 204 -1.00 17.90 10.43
C LEU A 204 -0.62 18.14 11.89
N TYR A 205 -1.13 17.31 12.79
CA TYR A 205 -0.88 17.43 14.23
C TYR A 205 0.08 16.36 14.76
N LEU A 206 0.93 16.79 15.69
CA LEU A 206 2.05 16.03 16.21
C LEU A 206 1.65 14.95 17.23
N LYS A 207 2.54 13.97 17.40
CA LYS A 207 2.70 13.23 18.65
C LYS A 207 3.46 14.14 19.63
N GLY A 208 3.00 14.30 20.86
CA GLY A 208 3.56 15.28 21.84
C GLY A 208 5.07 15.18 22.08
N ILE A 209 5.67 14.01 21.83
CA ILE A 209 7.11 13.73 21.98
C ILE A 209 7.98 14.62 21.07
N THR A 210 7.49 14.99 19.88
CA THR A 210 8.30 15.64 18.84
C THR A 210 8.70 17.08 19.20
N ARG A 211 7.80 17.87 19.81
CA ARG A 211 8.10 19.24 20.28
C ARG A 211 9.07 19.26 21.45
N SER A 212 8.84 18.38 22.43
CA SER A 212 9.72 18.26 23.59
C SER A 212 11.14 17.86 23.20
N LEU A 213 11.29 17.04 22.15
CA LEU A 213 12.59 16.65 21.63
C LEU A 213 13.37 17.83 21.03
N ILE A 214 12.73 18.67 20.22
CA ILE A 214 13.36 19.88 19.66
C ILE A 214 13.80 20.83 20.77
N ALA A 215 12.93 21.06 21.77
CA ALA A 215 13.24 21.92 22.91
C ALA A 215 14.46 21.40 23.70
N ALA A 216 14.50 20.10 24.00
CA ALA A 216 15.62 19.49 24.72
C ALA A 216 16.94 19.61 23.96
N VAL A 217 16.97 19.36 22.65
CA VAL A 217 18.21 19.49 21.84
C VAL A 217 18.66 20.95 21.74
N LYS A 218 17.71 21.88 21.67
CA LYS A 218 17.98 23.33 21.65
C LYS A 218 18.57 23.83 22.98
N GLU A 219 18.07 23.35 24.11
CA GLU A 219 18.63 23.63 25.44
C GLU A 219 20.06 23.07 25.59
N LEU A 220 20.30 21.85 25.12
CA LEU A 220 21.64 21.24 25.12
C LEU A 220 22.66 22.07 24.32
N GLU A 221 22.31 22.55 23.12
CA GLU A 221 23.22 23.41 22.32
C GLU A 221 23.53 24.73 23.05
N MET A 222 22.53 25.34 23.70
CA MET A 222 22.72 26.57 24.47
C MET A 222 23.61 26.38 25.70
N GLU A 223 23.49 25.23 26.39
CA GLU A 223 24.36 24.89 27.52
C GLU A 223 25.82 24.64 27.09
N GLU A 224 26.07 23.98 25.96
CA GLU A 224 27.42 23.77 25.43
C GLU A 224 28.10 25.10 25.07
N MET A 225 27.40 26.00 24.37
CA MET A 225 27.92 27.33 24.03
C MET A 225 28.27 28.17 25.27
N SER A 226 27.53 27.99 26.36
CA SER A 226 27.79 28.70 27.62
C SER A 226 29.04 28.21 28.35
N LYS A 227 29.41 26.92 28.18
CA LYS A 227 30.59 26.31 28.77
C LYS A 227 31.86 26.68 28.00
N ASP A 228 31.82 26.65 26.67
CA ASP A 228 32.95 27.07 25.82
C ASP A 228 33.33 28.55 26.04
N SER A 229 32.35 29.38 26.38
CA SER A 229 32.56 30.80 26.69
C SER A 229 33.18 31.05 28.08
N GLN A 230 33.19 30.04 28.97
CA GLN A 230 33.77 30.12 30.31
C GLN A 230 35.18 29.52 30.37
N GLU A 231 35.58 28.73 29.37
CA GLU A 231 36.91 28.09 29.27
C GLU A 231 37.87 28.77 28.27
N ALA A 232 37.40 29.77 27.50
CA ALA A 232 38.19 30.60 26.57
C ALA A 232 38.63 31.93 27.21
#